data_AF-A0A3C0IR15-F1
#
_entry.id   AF-A0A3C0IR15-F1
#
_cell.length_a   1.000
_cell.length_b   1.000
_cell.length_c   1.000
_cell.angle_alpha   90.00
_cell.angle_beta   90.00
_cell.angle_gamma   90.00
#
_symmetry.space_group_name_H-M   'P 1'
#
loop_
_entity.id
_entity.type
_entity.pdbx_description
1 polymer ?
#
loop_
_entity_poly.entity_id
_entity_poly.type
_entity_poly.pdbx_seq_one_letter_code
_entity_poly.pdbx_strand_id
1 'polypeptide(L)'
;MKYWWMVFYCLTVNVLSQAQCKTFIIGKNGDTLNCTDTKGLKQGKWVIHVDPLRGNPGYEEEGEFKNDKKEGIWRRYNLMGDVIAIENYQWGNKQGTQRYYNIAGLIREENWRAINPENPYDTVAVPDPYDPDKIEYRIIKIDGSSRQHGVWRYYEPGSGALLREETYFMGQPYVKKKNGEIGVATANTPKPKANTTDSTKKTAKPAAVEQWEKKNSGKKKTTVRDGRAGM
;
A
#
# COMPACT_ATOMS: atom_id res chain seq x y z
N MET A 1 54.31 -52.07 16.59
CA MET A 1 53.41 -53.00 15.86
C MET A 1 51.97 -52.69 16.22
N LYS A 2 51.18 -52.12 15.30
CA LYS A 2 49.88 -52.64 14.83
C LYS A 2 49.14 -51.54 14.05
N TYR A 3 49.08 -51.80 12.75
CA TYR A 3 48.24 -51.23 11.70
C TYR A 3 46.74 -51.29 12.08
N TRP A 4 45.95 -50.24 11.80
CA TRP A 4 45.06 -50.11 10.63
C TRP A 4 43.62 -50.60 10.89
N TRP A 5 42.65 -49.69 10.70
CA TRP A 5 41.40 -49.85 9.92
C TRP A 5 40.62 -48.51 10.05
N MET A 6 40.76 -47.58 9.10
CA MET A 6 39.86 -47.43 7.94
C MET A 6 38.39 -47.75 8.22
N VAL A 7 37.59 -46.72 8.52
CA VAL A 7 36.24 -46.56 7.98
C VAL A 7 36.08 -45.09 7.62
N PHE A 8 36.36 -44.74 6.37
CA PHE A 8 36.09 -43.41 5.82
C PHE A 8 34.68 -43.47 5.21
N TYR A 9 33.66 -43.19 6.03
CA TYR A 9 32.29 -43.03 5.57
C TYR A 9 32.19 -41.67 4.88
N CYS A 10 32.36 -41.65 3.56
CA CYS A 10 32.26 -40.46 2.75
C CYS A 10 30.77 -40.05 2.66
N LEU A 11 30.31 -39.24 3.60
CA LEU A 11 29.04 -38.52 3.55
C LEU A 11 29.06 -37.59 2.33
N THR A 12 28.42 -38.01 1.24
CA THR A 12 28.05 -37.11 0.14
C THR A 12 26.93 -36.19 0.62
N VAL A 13 27.33 -35.10 1.27
CA VAL A 13 26.44 -33.96 1.52
C VAL A 13 26.07 -33.43 0.15
N ASN A 14 24.83 -33.71 -0.28
CA ASN A 14 24.19 -33.03 -1.40
C ASN A 14 24.08 -31.56 -1.03
N VAL A 15 25.12 -30.78 -1.32
CA VAL A 15 25.03 -29.33 -1.29
C VAL A 15 24.09 -28.98 -2.43
N LEU A 16 22.82 -28.74 -2.11
CA LEU A 16 21.92 -27.99 -2.97
C LEU A 16 22.59 -26.65 -3.22
N SER A 17 23.31 -26.55 -4.34
CA SER A 17 23.96 -25.33 -4.80
C SER A 17 22.85 -24.31 -5.01
N GLN A 18 22.72 -23.43 -4.03
CA GLN A 18 21.81 -22.29 -4.03
C GLN A 18 22.20 -21.41 -5.23
N ALA A 19 21.20 -21.13 -6.07
CA ALA A 19 21.17 -20.20 -7.20
C ALA A 19 22.53 -19.65 -7.69
N GLN A 20 23.04 -20.20 -8.79
CA GLN A 20 24.13 -19.56 -9.53
C GLN A 20 23.64 -18.24 -10.15
N CYS A 21 24.24 -17.13 -9.74
CA CYS A 21 24.02 -15.82 -10.33
C CYS A 21 24.60 -15.79 -11.75
N LYS A 22 23.77 -15.49 -12.76
CA LYS A 22 24.18 -15.24 -14.15
C LYS A 22 24.85 -13.88 -14.28
N THR A 23 24.31 -12.86 -13.64
CA THR A 23 24.89 -11.50 -13.59
C THR A 23 24.85 -11.00 -12.16
N PHE A 24 25.90 -10.32 -11.72
CA PHE A 24 25.99 -9.72 -10.40
C PHE A 24 27.04 -8.61 -10.39
N ILE A 25 27.01 -7.80 -9.34
CA ILE A 25 28.01 -6.78 -9.01
C ILE A 25 28.62 -7.16 -7.66
N ILE A 26 29.92 -7.00 -7.50
CA ILE A 26 30.58 -7.17 -6.20
C ILE A 26 30.61 -5.82 -5.48
N GLY A 27 29.97 -5.76 -4.32
CA GLY A 27 30.00 -4.59 -3.45
C GLY A 27 31.38 -4.39 -2.80
N LYS A 28 31.59 -3.21 -2.19
CA LYS A 28 32.86 -2.83 -1.55
C LYS A 28 33.34 -3.83 -0.49
N ASN A 29 32.41 -4.52 0.18
CA ASN A 29 32.70 -5.49 1.23
C ASN A 29 32.85 -6.94 0.70
N GLY A 30 32.85 -7.14 -0.62
CA GLY A 30 32.84 -8.48 -1.24
C GLY A 30 31.46 -9.13 -1.32
N ASP A 31 30.39 -8.43 -0.91
CA ASP A 31 29.02 -8.91 -1.02
C ASP A 31 28.59 -9.02 -2.50
N THR A 32 27.85 -10.08 -2.84
CA THR A 32 27.21 -10.21 -4.16
C THR A 32 25.91 -9.41 -4.17
N LEU A 33 25.85 -8.39 -5.03
CA LEU A 33 24.71 -7.50 -5.21
C LEU A 33 24.14 -7.65 -6.63
N ASN A 34 22.87 -7.30 -6.78
CA ASN A 34 22.18 -7.25 -8.07
C ASN A 34 22.26 -8.58 -8.85
N CYS A 35 22.11 -9.68 -8.12
CA CYS A 35 22.16 -11.02 -8.69
C CYS A 35 20.91 -11.33 -9.52
N THR A 36 21.10 -11.73 -10.77
CA THR A 36 20.05 -12.30 -11.63
C THR A 36 20.37 -13.76 -11.90
N ASP A 37 19.38 -14.65 -11.75
CA ASP A 37 19.57 -16.09 -11.93
C ASP A 37 19.60 -16.51 -13.42
N THR A 38 19.75 -17.81 -13.67
CA THR A 38 19.77 -18.39 -15.02
C THR A 38 18.44 -18.22 -15.78
N LYS A 39 17.33 -18.02 -15.06
CA LYS A 39 16.00 -17.75 -15.61
C LYS A 39 15.76 -16.26 -15.86
N GLY A 40 16.71 -15.40 -15.50
CA GLY A 40 16.57 -13.95 -15.64
C GLY A 40 15.84 -13.28 -14.48
N LEU A 41 15.58 -13.99 -13.37
CA LEU A 41 14.88 -13.46 -12.20
C LEU A 41 15.87 -12.86 -11.20
N LYS A 42 15.50 -11.75 -10.57
CA LYS A 42 16.28 -11.11 -9.50
C LYS A 42 16.26 -11.95 -8.23
N GLN A 43 17.44 -12.14 -7.64
CA GLN A 43 17.67 -12.88 -6.40
C GLN A 43 18.61 -12.12 -5.45
N GLY A 44 18.45 -12.33 -4.15
CA GLY A 44 19.38 -11.87 -3.12
C GLY A 44 19.35 -10.37 -2.90
N LYS A 45 20.48 -9.80 -2.44
CA LYS A 45 20.61 -8.37 -2.13
C LYS A 45 20.68 -7.52 -3.39
N TRP A 46 19.93 -6.42 -3.40
CA TRP A 46 19.87 -5.49 -4.50
C TRP A 46 20.00 -4.04 -4.02
N VAL A 47 20.59 -3.23 -4.89
CA VAL A 47 20.65 -1.78 -4.81
C VAL A 47 20.11 -1.22 -6.12
N ILE A 48 19.12 -0.35 -6.03
CA ILE A 48 18.46 0.31 -7.16
C ILE A 48 18.68 1.81 -6.99
N HIS A 49 19.24 2.43 -8.02
CA HIS A 49 19.38 3.88 -8.12
C HIS A 49 18.35 4.42 -9.11
N VAL A 50 17.66 5.49 -8.73
CA VAL A 50 16.68 6.19 -9.57
C VAL A 50 17.02 7.66 -9.62
N ASP A 51 17.36 8.15 -10.81
CA ASP A 51 17.69 9.55 -11.04
C ASP A 51 16.48 10.48 -10.85
N PRO A 52 16.70 11.75 -10.45
CA PRO A 52 15.64 12.75 -10.42
C PRO A 52 15.10 12.99 -11.83
N LEU A 53 13.78 12.98 -11.98
CA LEU A 53 13.14 13.12 -13.28
C LEU A 53 11.90 14.02 -13.22
N ARG A 54 11.90 15.08 -14.03
CA ARG A 54 10.76 16.02 -14.21
C ARG A 54 10.22 16.58 -12.90
N GLY A 55 11.11 16.96 -11.98
CA GLY A 55 10.74 17.51 -10.67
C GLY A 55 10.40 16.46 -9.60
N ASN A 56 10.39 15.16 -9.95
CA ASN A 56 10.39 14.11 -8.95
C ASN A 56 11.81 13.93 -8.39
N PRO A 57 11.99 13.91 -7.06
CA PRO A 57 13.29 13.64 -6.46
C PRO A 57 13.74 12.22 -6.80
N GLY A 58 15.03 12.06 -7.08
CA GLY A 58 15.65 10.75 -7.19
C GLY A 58 15.79 10.09 -5.82
N TYR A 59 16.03 8.79 -5.83
CA TYR A 59 16.22 8.01 -4.61
C TYR A 59 17.06 6.77 -4.89
N GLU A 60 17.62 6.21 -3.82
CA GLU A 60 18.24 4.90 -3.84
C GLU A 60 17.43 3.96 -2.95
N GLU A 61 17.30 2.70 -3.34
CA GLU A 61 16.69 1.70 -2.47
C GLU A 61 17.51 0.41 -2.44
N GLU A 62 17.64 -0.15 -1.25
CA GLU A 62 18.31 -1.42 -1.01
C GLU A 62 17.35 -2.41 -0.33
N GLY A 63 17.54 -3.69 -0.62
CA GLY A 63 16.76 -4.75 0.00
C GLY A 63 17.04 -6.09 -0.66
N GLU A 64 16.13 -7.04 -0.45
CA GLU A 64 16.27 -8.39 -1.01
C GLU A 64 15.16 -8.71 -2.02
N PHE A 65 15.54 -9.36 -3.12
CA PHE A 65 14.63 -9.98 -4.07
C PHE A 65 14.64 -11.49 -3.93
N LYS A 66 13.47 -12.09 -4.14
CA LYS A 66 13.27 -13.52 -4.29
C LYS A 66 12.37 -13.77 -5.49
N ASN A 67 12.91 -14.34 -6.56
CA ASN A 67 12.20 -14.58 -7.82
C ASN A 67 11.48 -13.31 -8.33
N ASP A 68 12.21 -12.21 -8.52
CA ASP A 68 11.69 -10.88 -8.95
C ASP A 68 10.75 -10.17 -7.97
N LYS A 69 10.47 -10.75 -6.80
CA LYS A 69 9.60 -10.15 -5.79
C LYS A 69 10.43 -9.56 -4.66
N LYS A 70 10.11 -8.33 -4.24
CA LYS A 70 10.68 -7.73 -3.03
C LYS A 70 10.32 -8.59 -1.81
N GLU A 71 11.32 -8.89 -1.01
CA GLU A 71 11.20 -9.69 0.21
C GLU A 71 11.97 -9.02 1.35
N GLY A 72 11.46 -9.14 2.57
CA GLY A 72 12.11 -8.62 3.77
C GLY A 72 12.12 -7.10 3.87
N ILE A 73 13.12 -6.57 4.56
CA ILE A 73 13.27 -5.14 4.82
C ILE A 73 13.89 -4.47 3.59
N TRP A 74 13.24 -3.42 3.12
CA TRP A 74 13.68 -2.51 2.09
C TRP A 74 13.91 -1.13 2.68
N ARG A 75 15.08 -0.54 2.44
CA ARG A 75 15.38 0.82 2.86
C ARG A 75 15.48 1.71 1.64
N ARG A 76 14.87 2.88 1.71
CA ARG A 76 14.95 3.91 0.68
C ARG A 76 15.62 5.14 1.25
N TYR A 77 16.57 5.67 0.49
CA TYR A 77 17.36 6.84 0.80
C TYR A 77 17.08 7.93 -0.24
N ASN A 78 17.15 9.19 0.17
CA ASN A 78 17.30 10.27 -0.79
C ASN A 78 18.72 10.21 -1.42
N LEU A 79 18.97 10.99 -2.47
CA LEU A 79 20.30 11.03 -3.11
C LEU A 79 21.40 11.66 -2.23
N MET A 80 21.05 12.22 -1.07
CA MET A 80 22.01 12.72 -0.08
C MET A 80 22.40 11.65 0.95
N GLY A 81 21.73 10.49 0.95
CA GLY A 81 21.97 9.38 1.87
C GLY A 81 21.06 9.33 3.10
N ASP A 82 20.11 10.27 3.26
CA ASP A 82 19.15 10.23 4.37
C ASP A 82 18.04 9.20 4.10
N VAL A 83 17.70 8.42 5.12
CA VAL A 83 16.59 7.46 5.04
C VAL A 83 15.27 8.21 4.91
N ILE A 84 14.50 7.90 3.87
CA ILE A 84 13.15 8.42 3.65
C ILE A 84 12.06 7.35 3.86
N ALA A 85 12.41 6.07 3.74
CA ALA A 85 11.48 4.99 4.04
C ALA A 85 12.20 3.71 4.50
N ILE A 86 11.58 3.00 5.43
CA ILE A 86 11.89 1.60 5.77
C ILE A 86 10.60 0.83 5.59
N GLU A 87 10.59 -0.04 4.58
CA GLU A 87 9.42 -0.78 4.15
C GLU A 87 9.68 -2.27 4.32
N ASN A 88 8.66 -3.03 4.69
CA ASN A 88 8.72 -4.48 4.83
C ASN A 88 7.86 -5.11 3.75
N TYR A 89 8.43 -6.08 3.04
CA TYR A 89 7.79 -6.76 1.92
C TYR A 89 7.75 -8.28 2.13
N GLN A 90 6.69 -8.89 1.61
CA GLN A 90 6.53 -10.33 1.51
C GLN A 90 5.82 -10.66 0.21
N TRP A 91 6.39 -11.56 -0.59
CA TRP A 91 5.89 -11.93 -1.92
C TRP A 91 5.71 -10.72 -2.86
N GLY A 92 6.54 -9.69 -2.71
CA GLY A 92 6.48 -8.46 -3.49
C GLY A 92 5.46 -7.42 -2.99
N ASN A 93 4.77 -7.71 -1.89
CA ASN A 93 3.70 -6.86 -1.34
C ASN A 93 4.05 -6.35 0.05
N LYS A 94 3.54 -5.18 0.44
CA LYS A 94 3.80 -4.62 1.77
C LYS A 94 3.26 -5.54 2.87
N GLN A 95 4.11 -5.86 3.83
CA GLN A 95 3.84 -6.72 4.97
C GLN A 95 4.39 -6.08 6.24
N GLY A 96 3.63 -6.09 7.33
CA GLY A 96 4.04 -5.53 8.62
C GLY A 96 4.23 -4.02 8.58
N THR A 97 5.05 -3.53 9.52
CA THR A 97 5.25 -2.11 9.77
C THR A 97 6.09 -1.44 8.69
N GLN A 98 5.62 -0.31 8.20
CA GLN A 98 6.30 0.57 7.25
C GLN A 98 6.54 1.90 7.94
N ARG A 99 7.75 2.46 7.82
CA ARG A 99 8.10 3.74 8.45
C ARG A 99 8.57 4.71 7.38
N TYR A 100 8.02 5.91 7.42
CA TYR A 100 8.36 6.98 6.50
C TYR A 100 8.92 8.16 7.26
N TYR A 101 9.97 8.74 6.70
CA TYR A 101 10.78 9.76 7.32
C TYR A 101 10.85 10.98 6.42
N ASN A 102 10.99 12.13 7.06
CA ASN A 102 11.43 13.37 6.44
C ASN A 102 12.73 13.81 7.15
N ILE A 103 13.34 14.90 6.69
CA ILE A 103 14.55 15.49 7.28
C ILE A 103 14.37 15.75 8.79
N ALA A 104 13.15 16.06 9.23
CA ALA A 104 12.82 16.33 10.62
C ALA A 104 12.50 15.08 11.48
N GLY A 105 12.51 13.87 10.90
CA GLY A 105 12.26 12.62 11.60
C GLY A 105 11.09 11.79 11.06
N LEU A 106 10.60 10.85 11.87
CA LEU A 106 9.49 9.95 11.54
C LEU A 106 8.20 10.75 11.36
N ILE A 107 7.57 10.61 10.20
CA ILE A 107 6.30 11.30 9.88
C ILE A 107 5.10 10.35 9.88
N ARG A 108 5.33 9.07 9.60
CA ARG A 108 4.26 8.09 9.43
C ARG A 108 4.74 6.68 9.69
N GLU A 109 3.98 5.95 10.49
CA GLU A 109 4.10 4.51 10.68
C GLU A 109 2.81 3.85 10.20
N GLU A 110 2.92 2.96 9.22
CA GLU A 110 1.80 2.20 8.67
C GLU A 110 1.97 0.73 8.98
N ASN A 111 0.90 -0.03 8.98
CA ASN A 111 0.96 -1.48 9.11
C ASN A 111 0.09 -2.16 8.03
N TRP A 112 0.68 -3.17 7.40
CA TRP A 112 0.13 -3.82 6.22
C TRP A 112 0.14 -5.33 6.40
N ARG A 113 -0.78 -6.00 5.71
CA ARG A 113 -0.82 -7.45 5.62
C ARG A 113 -0.78 -7.85 4.15
N ALA A 114 0.29 -8.50 3.74
CA ALA A 114 0.42 -9.15 2.45
C ALA A 114 -0.45 -10.41 2.42
N ILE A 115 -1.02 -10.68 1.27
CA ILE A 115 -1.83 -11.88 1.03
C ILE A 115 -0.92 -12.91 0.35
N ASN A 116 -0.97 -14.16 0.81
CA ASN A 116 -0.20 -15.23 0.19
C ASN A 116 -0.74 -15.48 -1.23
N PRO A 117 0.07 -15.29 -2.29
CA PRO A 117 -0.38 -15.53 -3.65
C PRO A 117 -0.77 -16.99 -3.91
N GLU A 118 -0.16 -17.94 -3.21
CA GLU A 118 -0.46 -19.38 -3.35
C GLU A 118 -1.76 -19.76 -2.65
N ASN A 119 -2.15 -19.00 -1.63
CA ASN A 119 -3.34 -19.24 -0.83
C ASN A 119 -4.07 -17.91 -0.53
N PRO A 120 -4.78 -17.34 -1.51
CA PRO A 120 -5.39 -16.02 -1.41
C PRO A 120 -6.77 -16.06 -0.75
N TYR A 121 -6.92 -16.85 0.32
CA TYR A 121 -8.18 -17.00 1.04
C TYR A 121 -8.06 -16.46 2.47
N ASP A 122 -9.14 -15.88 2.97
CA ASP A 122 -9.28 -15.45 4.36
C ASP A 122 -10.65 -15.83 4.91
N THR A 123 -10.74 -15.88 6.23
CA THR A 123 -11.92 -16.37 6.93
C THR A 123 -12.67 -15.19 7.53
N VAL A 124 -13.94 -15.02 7.12
CA VAL A 124 -14.82 -13.96 7.64
C VAL A 124 -15.89 -14.58 8.52
N ALA A 125 -16.09 -13.99 9.71
CA ALA A 125 -17.19 -14.29 10.61
C ALA A 125 -18.48 -13.65 10.07
N VAL A 126 -19.45 -14.47 9.69
CA VAL A 126 -20.76 -14.06 9.20
C VAL A 126 -21.79 -14.43 10.27
N PRO A 127 -22.42 -13.47 10.95
CA PRO A 127 -23.49 -13.77 11.89
C PRO A 127 -24.72 -14.30 11.13
N ASP A 128 -25.42 -15.26 11.73
CA ASP A 128 -26.68 -15.79 11.19
C ASP A 128 -27.77 -14.70 11.26
N PRO A 129 -28.53 -14.43 10.18
CA PRO A 129 -29.59 -13.42 10.20
C PRO A 129 -30.71 -13.69 11.22
N TYR A 130 -30.88 -14.95 11.64
CA TYR A 130 -31.98 -15.38 12.52
C TYR A 130 -31.53 -15.67 13.95
N ASP A 131 -30.25 -15.97 14.15
CA ASP A 131 -29.67 -16.26 15.46
C ASP A 131 -28.43 -15.39 15.71
N PRO A 132 -28.53 -14.33 16.53
CA PRO A 132 -27.44 -13.40 16.77
C PRO A 132 -26.23 -14.01 17.49
N ASP A 133 -26.40 -15.15 18.18
CA ASP A 133 -25.31 -15.84 18.88
C ASP A 133 -24.58 -16.86 17.98
N LYS A 134 -25.14 -17.16 16.80
CA LYS A 134 -24.56 -18.10 15.84
C LYS A 134 -23.68 -17.38 14.82
N ILE A 135 -22.38 -17.67 14.86
CA ILE A 135 -21.39 -17.15 13.91
C ILE A 135 -20.92 -18.27 12.98
N GLU A 136 -21.11 -18.10 11.68
CA GLU A 136 -20.57 -19.00 10.65
C GLU A 136 -19.30 -18.41 10.04
N TYR A 137 -18.26 -19.22 9.89
CA TYR A 137 -17.04 -18.81 9.21
C TYR A 137 -17.12 -19.17 7.72
N ARG A 138 -17.04 -18.15 6.86
CA ARG A 138 -16.97 -18.35 5.41
C ARG A 138 -15.59 -17.98 4.89
N ILE A 139 -15.05 -18.87 4.07
CA ILE A 139 -13.78 -18.65 3.38
C ILE A 139 -14.08 -17.79 2.15
N ILE A 140 -13.47 -16.60 2.12
CA ILE A 140 -13.63 -15.65 1.03
C ILE A 140 -12.27 -15.51 0.34
N LYS A 141 -12.28 -15.57 -0.99
CA LYS A 141 -11.11 -15.23 -1.80
C LYS A 141 -10.85 -13.73 -1.70
N ILE A 142 -9.64 -13.34 -1.29
CA ILE A 142 -9.27 -11.92 -1.28
C ILE A 142 -8.60 -11.57 -2.62
N ASP A 143 -9.19 -10.61 -3.31
CA ASP A 143 -8.60 -9.99 -4.48
C ASP A 143 -7.72 -8.81 -4.05
N GLY A 144 -6.40 -8.92 -4.23
CA GLY A 144 -5.46 -7.86 -3.92
C GLY A 144 -4.13 -8.37 -3.42
N SER A 145 -3.15 -7.48 -3.34
CA SER A 145 -1.76 -7.85 -3.08
C SER A 145 -1.37 -7.63 -1.60
N SER A 146 -1.78 -6.49 -1.03
CA SER A 146 -1.75 -6.22 0.41
C SER A 146 -2.97 -5.42 0.88
N ARG A 147 -3.23 -5.45 2.19
CA ARG A 147 -4.31 -4.72 2.86
C ARG A 147 -3.80 -3.94 4.07
N GLN A 148 -4.39 -2.80 4.35
CA GLN A 148 -4.12 -2.04 5.57
C GLN A 148 -4.57 -2.87 6.78
N HIS A 149 -3.71 -2.97 7.79
CA HIS A 149 -3.97 -3.79 8.96
C HIS A 149 -3.23 -3.25 10.18
N GLY A 150 -3.84 -3.31 11.36
CA GLY A 150 -3.24 -2.82 12.59
C GLY A 150 -3.25 -1.30 12.72
N VAL A 151 -2.39 -0.79 13.58
CA VAL A 151 -2.37 0.63 13.98
C VAL A 151 -1.48 1.43 13.04
N TRP A 152 -1.99 2.57 12.59
CA TRP A 152 -1.34 3.54 11.72
C TRP A 152 -1.21 4.84 12.50
N ARG A 153 0.01 5.40 12.53
CA ARG A 153 0.34 6.58 13.31
C ARG A 153 0.92 7.65 12.41
N TYR A 154 0.49 8.88 12.66
CA TYR A 154 0.92 10.07 11.94
C TYR A 154 1.51 11.03 12.94
N TYR A 155 2.68 11.54 12.61
CA TYR A 155 3.48 12.36 13.52
C TYR A 155 3.66 13.74 12.91
N GLU A 156 3.73 14.74 13.79
CA GLU A 156 4.06 16.10 13.39
C GLU A 156 5.55 16.17 13.04
N PRO A 157 5.93 16.73 11.88
CA PRO A 157 7.33 16.92 11.53
C PRO A 157 8.05 17.79 12.55
N GLY A 158 9.19 17.31 13.07
CA GLY A 158 10.06 18.06 13.98
C GLY A 158 9.78 17.82 15.46
N SER A 159 8.53 17.95 15.92
CA SER A 159 8.18 17.69 17.33
C SER A 159 8.09 16.19 17.65
N GLY A 160 7.74 15.36 16.64
CA GLY A 160 7.47 13.94 16.83
C GLY A 160 6.17 13.67 17.61
N ALA A 161 5.36 14.71 17.86
CA ALA A 161 4.07 14.55 18.52
C ALA A 161 3.12 13.72 17.66
N LEU A 162 2.36 12.82 18.30
CA LEU A 162 1.35 12.02 17.62
C LEU A 162 0.19 12.92 17.21
N LEU A 163 0.01 13.13 15.90
CA LEU A 163 -1.11 13.89 15.34
C LEU A 163 -2.38 13.06 15.30
N ARG A 164 -2.24 11.80 14.87
CA ARG A 164 -3.39 10.94 14.60
C ARG A 164 -2.99 9.47 14.71
N GLU A 165 -3.90 8.68 15.27
CA GLU A 165 -3.85 7.22 15.27
C GLU A 165 -5.12 6.67 14.61
N GLU A 166 -4.96 5.78 13.63
CA GLU A 166 -6.02 5.03 12.99
C GLU A 166 -5.75 3.54 13.18
N THR A 167 -6.79 2.75 13.46
CA THR A 167 -6.66 1.30 13.42
C THR A 167 -7.38 0.77 12.19
N TYR A 168 -6.77 -0.15 11.48
CA TYR A 168 -7.34 -0.80 10.31
C TYR A 168 -7.45 -2.30 10.54
N PHE A 169 -8.52 -2.89 10.02
CA PHE A 169 -8.69 -4.33 9.93
C PHE A 169 -9.10 -4.69 8.50
N MET A 170 -8.20 -5.38 7.78
CA MET A 170 -8.42 -5.87 6.42
C MET A 170 -8.87 -4.76 5.44
N GLY A 171 -8.21 -3.60 5.53
CA GLY A 171 -8.49 -2.43 4.69
C GLY A 171 -9.61 -1.52 5.18
N GLN A 172 -10.37 -1.93 6.21
CA GLN A 172 -11.44 -1.11 6.76
C GLN A 172 -10.98 -0.40 8.03
N PRO A 173 -11.35 0.88 8.25
CA PRO A 173 -11.10 1.54 9.52
C PRO A 173 -11.84 0.80 10.64
N TYR A 174 -11.16 0.63 11.76
CA TYR A 174 -11.61 -0.10 12.94
C TYR A 174 -11.64 0.84 14.13
N VAL A 175 -12.79 0.93 14.80
CA VAL A 175 -12.97 1.80 15.97
C VAL A 175 -13.48 0.95 17.13
N LYS A 176 -12.75 0.94 18.24
CA LYS A 176 -13.24 0.35 19.49
C LYS A 176 -14.36 1.23 20.03
N LYS A 177 -15.58 0.71 20.14
CA LYS A 177 -16.68 1.44 20.80
C LYS A 177 -16.45 1.46 22.31
N LYS A 178 -16.92 2.52 22.98
CA LYS A 178 -16.75 2.73 24.43
C LYS A 178 -17.36 1.62 25.30
N ASN A 179 -18.27 0.81 24.75
CA ASN A 179 -19.01 -0.22 25.47
C ASN A 179 -18.30 -1.60 25.40
N GLY A 180 -17.06 -1.68 24.91
CA GLY A 180 -16.37 -2.94 24.68
C GLY A 180 -16.79 -3.67 23.40
N GLU A 181 -17.87 -3.21 22.74
CA GLU A 181 -18.28 -3.71 21.43
C GLU A 181 -17.27 -3.36 20.34
N ILE A 182 -16.89 -4.40 19.61
CA ILE A 182 -15.90 -4.38 18.53
C ILE A 182 -16.66 -4.22 17.20
N GLY A 183 -16.31 -3.21 16.40
CA GLY A 183 -16.96 -3.00 15.10
C GLY A 183 -16.03 -2.39 14.06
N VAL A 184 -16.21 -2.81 12.81
CA VAL A 184 -15.71 -2.08 11.64
C VAL A 184 -16.39 -0.72 11.64
N ALA A 185 -15.63 0.36 11.54
CA ALA A 185 -16.22 1.67 11.35
C ALA A 185 -16.88 1.66 9.97
N THR A 186 -18.20 1.51 9.94
CA THR A 186 -18.98 1.91 8.77
C THR A 186 -18.53 3.32 8.45
N ALA A 187 -18.08 3.54 7.21
CA ALA A 187 -17.71 4.85 6.73
C ALA A 187 -18.94 5.76 6.87
N ASN A 188 -19.03 6.43 8.03
CA ASN A 188 -19.66 7.72 8.10
C ASN A 188 -18.75 8.61 7.28
N THR A 189 -18.95 8.61 5.95
CA THR A 189 -18.89 9.86 5.22
C THR A 189 -19.58 10.87 6.12
N PRO A 190 -18.91 11.94 6.57
CA PRO A 190 -19.59 12.95 7.35
C PRO A 190 -20.77 13.39 6.50
N LYS A 191 -21.97 12.94 6.88
CA LYS A 191 -23.21 13.56 6.45
C LYS A 191 -22.98 15.02 6.82
N PRO A 192 -22.97 15.95 5.85
CA PRO A 192 -22.77 17.36 6.17
C PRO A 192 -23.74 17.66 7.30
N LYS A 193 -23.20 18.17 8.42
CA LYS A 193 -24.02 18.61 9.56
C LYS A 193 -25.16 19.40 8.95
N ALA A 194 -26.38 18.91 9.15
CA ALA A 194 -27.56 19.69 8.90
C ALA A 194 -27.43 20.90 9.82
N ASN A 195 -26.95 22.01 9.27
CA ASN A 195 -27.23 23.30 9.83
C ASN A 195 -28.75 23.44 9.74
N THR A 196 -29.41 23.26 10.88
CA THR A 196 -30.76 23.73 11.07
C THR A 196 -30.71 25.24 10.88
N THR A 197 -30.98 25.69 9.66
CA THR A 197 -31.44 27.05 9.38
C THR A 197 -32.50 26.95 8.32
N ASP A 198 -33.56 27.70 8.58
CA ASP A 198 -34.82 27.70 7.89
C ASP A 198 -34.74 27.65 6.37
N SER A 199 -35.78 27.00 5.86
CA SER A 199 -36.21 26.91 4.48
C SER A 199 -36.12 28.21 3.66
N THR A 200 -35.88 28.01 2.36
CA THR A 200 -36.07 28.94 1.22
C THR A 200 -34.92 29.89 0.86
N LYS A 201 -34.05 29.44 -0.05
CA LYS A 201 -33.42 30.34 -1.03
C LYS A 201 -33.47 29.72 -2.42
N LYS A 202 -34.38 30.23 -3.25
CA LYS A 202 -34.43 29.98 -4.69
C LYS A 202 -33.07 30.29 -5.29
N THR A 203 -32.51 29.34 -6.05
CA THR A 203 -31.33 29.56 -6.89
C THR A 203 -31.65 30.68 -7.87
N ALA A 204 -31.02 31.85 -7.71
CA ALA A 204 -31.16 32.95 -8.66
C ALA A 204 -30.51 32.53 -9.98
N LYS A 205 -31.24 32.70 -11.09
CA LYS A 205 -30.67 32.55 -12.43
C LYS A 205 -29.52 33.55 -12.59
N PRO A 206 -28.41 33.21 -13.26
CA PRO A 206 -27.32 34.14 -13.52
C PRO A 206 -27.82 35.35 -14.33
N ALA A 207 -27.36 36.56 -13.98
CA ALA A 207 -27.80 37.81 -14.62
C ALA A 207 -27.64 37.82 -16.15
N ALA A 208 -26.67 37.07 -16.69
CA ALA A 208 -26.46 36.90 -18.12
C ALA A 208 -27.65 36.21 -18.83
N VAL A 209 -28.33 35.29 -18.14
CA VAL A 209 -29.47 34.53 -18.68
C VAL A 209 -30.73 35.40 -18.70
N GLU A 210 -30.97 36.19 -17.64
CA GLU A 210 -32.10 37.13 -17.60
C GLU A 210 -31.97 38.25 -18.65
N GLN A 211 -30.75 38.75 -18.88
CA GLN A 211 -30.50 39.76 -19.90
C GLN A 211 -30.67 39.20 -21.32
N TRP A 212 -30.30 37.93 -21.55
CA TRP A 212 -30.52 37.26 -22.82
C TRP A 212 -32.01 36.97 -23.09
N GLU A 213 -32.75 36.51 -22.07
CA GLU A 213 -34.20 36.26 -22.15
C GLU A 213 -34.98 37.56 -22.44
N LYS A 214 -34.66 38.68 -21.76
CA LYS A 214 -35.28 40.00 -22.02
C LYS A 214 -34.98 40.54 -23.41
N LYS A 215 -33.80 40.26 -23.97
CA LYS A 215 -33.39 40.79 -25.28
C LYS A 215 -33.98 40.00 -26.45
N ASN A 216 -34.44 38.77 -26.21
CA ASN A 216 -34.96 37.86 -27.25
C ASN A 216 -36.46 37.53 -27.13
N SER A 217 -37.15 38.00 -26.08
CA SER A 217 -38.57 37.71 -25.82
C SER A 217 -39.57 38.20 -26.89
N GLY A 218 -39.14 39.03 -27.84
CA GLY A 218 -39.98 39.57 -28.92
C GLY A 218 -39.63 39.12 -30.35
N LYS A 219 -38.62 38.24 -30.55
CA LYS A 219 -38.18 37.86 -31.90
C LYS A 219 -38.76 36.49 -32.30
N LYS A 220 -39.61 36.48 -33.33
CA LYS A 220 -40.36 35.29 -33.79
C LYS A 220 -39.51 34.10 -34.31
N LYS A 221 -38.18 34.22 -34.42
CA LYS A 221 -37.26 33.11 -34.72
C LYS A 221 -35.86 33.41 -34.16
N THR A 222 -35.53 32.87 -32.99
CA THR A 222 -34.13 32.64 -32.60
C THR A 222 -33.86 31.16 -32.79
N THR A 223 -33.17 30.79 -33.87
CA THR A 223 -32.58 29.45 -34.03
C THR A 223 -31.46 29.31 -33.01
N VAL A 224 -31.80 28.75 -31.85
CA VAL A 224 -30.82 28.21 -30.91
C VAL A 224 -30.27 26.94 -31.55
N ARG A 225 -29.00 26.96 -31.95
CA ARG A 225 -28.33 25.80 -32.52
C ARG A 225 -27.98 24.84 -31.38
N ASP A 226 -28.88 23.89 -31.11
CA ASP A 226 -28.56 22.79 -30.21
C ASP A 226 -27.42 21.97 -30.82
N GLY A 227 -26.28 21.94 -30.15
CA GLY A 227 -25.03 21.30 -30.59
C GLY A 227 -25.08 19.77 -30.68
N ARG A 228 -26.23 19.17 -31.04
CA ARG A 228 -26.30 17.76 -31.44
C ARG A 228 -25.76 17.64 -32.87
N ALA A 229 -24.47 17.36 -32.97
CA ALA A 229 -23.92 16.75 -34.18
C ALA A 229 -24.58 15.37 -34.34
N GLY A 230 -25.32 15.18 -35.43
CA GLY A 230 -25.89 13.90 -35.83
C GLY A 230 -24.93 13.16 -36.76
N MET A 231 -24.77 11.86 -36.47
CA MET A 231 -24.06 10.78 -37.18
C MET A 231 -22.54 10.91 -37.33
#